data_AF-A0A812EPI6-F1
#
_entry.id   AF-A0A812EPI6-F1
#
_cell.length_a   1.000
_cell.length_b   1.000
_cell.length_c   1.000
_cell.angle_alpha   90.00
_cell.angle_beta   90.00
_cell.angle_gamma   90.00
#
_symmetry.space_group_name_H-M   'P 1'
#
loop_
_entity.id
_entity.type
_entity.pdbx_description
1 polymer ?
#
loop_
_entity_poly.entity_id
_entity_poly.type
_entity_poly.pdbx_seq_one_letter_code
_entity_poly.pdbx_strand_id
1 'polypeptide(L)'
;MGSTKPDWPWRLTATGELGVKREPMLRNELHLRSDLGKRRPRSYMMPDHWIYGLQNPRSSGTVCQALRGWDLSDAVLEVKAPEASERNFMALNKAALHRGLVTAPEHTHFRSLNDIRKSLTKQVVPRCRKQNIPANATFGVFPRPSTPISEVLANRYGDKWLQTQKDDLVKELKKSSKMKVSNFFFDEHTYR
;
A
#
# COMPACT_ATOMS: atom_id res chain seq x y z
N MET A 1 -63.57 43.09 7.27
CA MET A 1 -62.32 42.94 8.05
C MET A 1 -61.61 41.69 7.56
N GLY A 2 -60.56 41.86 6.76
CA GLY A 2 -59.90 40.76 6.03
C GLY A 2 -58.86 40.05 6.89
N SER A 3 -58.98 38.73 6.99
CA SER A 3 -58.08 37.85 7.73
C SER A 3 -56.63 37.94 7.22
N THR A 4 -55.70 38.35 8.07
CA THR A 4 -54.26 38.29 7.85
C THR A 4 -53.78 36.84 7.90
N LYS A 5 -53.82 36.15 6.74
CA LYS A 5 -53.14 34.86 6.62
C LYS A 5 -51.63 35.08 6.71
N PRO A 6 -50.87 34.24 7.44
CA PRO A 6 -49.43 34.38 7.53
C PRO A 6 -48.78 34.18 6.15
N ASP A 7 -47.97 35.13 5.71
CA ASP A 7 -47.23 35.12 4.43
C ASP A 7 -46.12 34.06 4.33
N TRP A 8 -46.00 33.20 5.33
CA TRP A 8 -45.07 32.08 5.37
C TRP A 8 -45.65 30.89 4.60
N PRO A 9 -44.89 30.22 3.70
CA PRO A 9 -43.45 30.28 3.44
C PRO A 9 -43.00 31.22 2.29
N TRP A 10 -43.92 31.97 1.70
CA TRP A 10 -43.71 32.72 0.44
C TRP A 10 -42.79 33.93 0.53
N ARG A 11 -42.48 34.39 1.74
CA ARG A 11 -41.51 35.48 2.00
C ARG A 11 -40.09 35.16 1.52
N LEU A 12 -39.77 33.87 1.41
CA LEU A 12 -38.47 33.37 0.93
C LEU A 12 -38.32 33.55 -0.59
N THR A 13 -39.43 33.73 -1.31
CA THR A 13 -39.43 33.94 -2.76
C THR A 13 -39.23 35.42 -3.07
N ALA A 14 -38.35 35.74 -4.03
CA ALA A 14 -38.09 37.11 -4.48
C ALA A 14 -39.35 37.80 -5.05
N THR A 15 -40.27 37.01 -5.60
CA THR A 15 -41.56 37.46 -6.15
C THR A 15 -42.64 37.68 -5.09
N GLY A 16 -42.32 37.63 -3.79
CA GLY A 16 -43.31 37.68 -2.70
C GLY A 16 -44.22 38.92 -2.68
N GLU A 17 -43.96 39.91 -3.54
CA GLU A 17 -44.69 41.18 -3.65
C GLU A 17 -45.54 41.30 -4.94
N LEU A 18 -45.38 40.40 -5.93
CA LEU A 18 -46.11 40.50 -7.20
C LEU A 18 -46.38 39.10 -7.83
N GLY A 19 -47.66 38.81 -8.11
CA GLY A 19 -48.09 37.61 -8.86
C GLY A 19 -48.74 36.50 -8.01
N VAL A 20 -49.19 35.44 -8.69
CA VAL A 20 -49.87 34.28 -8.06
C VAL A 20 -48.85 33.37 -7.38
N LYS A 21 -49.00 33.15 -6.06
CA LYS A 21 -48.15 32.25 -5.24
C LYS A 21 -48.41 30.78 -5.64
N ARG A 22 -47.37 30.03 -6.04
CA ARG A 22 -47.46 28.62 -6.49
C ARG A 22 -46.44 27.73 -5.78
N GLU A 23 -46.84 26.53 -5.36
CA GLU A 23 -45.98 25.50 -4.70
C GLU A 23 -44.60 25.26 -5.32
N PRO A 24 -44.43 25.11 -6.65
CA PRO A 24 -43.12 24.89 -7.24
C PRO A 24 -42.14 26.08 -7.07
N MET A 25 -42.62 27.28 -6.77
CA MET A 25 -41.77 28.46 -6.59
C MET A 25 -40.91 28.39 -5.33
N LEU A 26 -41.26 27.55 -4.36
CA LEU A 26 -40.46 27.31 -3.15
C LEU A 26 -39.31 26.32 -3.38
N ARG A 27 -39.38 25.53 -4.47
CA ARG A 27 -38.36 24.54 -4.83
C ARG A 27 -37.38 25.06 -5.88
N ASN A 28 -37.79 26.04 -6.68
CA ASN A 28 -36.95 26.59 -7.73
C ASN A 28 -35.98 27.65 -7.18
N GLU A 29 -34.69 27.37 -7.23
CA GLU A 29 -33.61 28.23 -6.74
C GLU A 29 -33.65 29.65 -7.33
N LEU A 30 -34.09 29.80 -8.59
CA LEU A 30 -34.16 31.12 -9.26
C LEU A 30 -35.20 32.06 -8.65
N HIS A 31 -36.25 31.50 -8.06
CA HIS A 31 -37.34 32.27 -7.47
C HIS A 31 -37.07 32.59 -6.01
N LEU A 32 -36.15 31.88 -5.35
CA LEU A 32 -35.79 32.12 -3.95
C LEU A 32 -34.85 33.31 -3.84
N ARG A 33 -35.01 34.11 -2.79
CA ARG A 33 -34.03 35.14 -2.44
C ARG A 33 -32.70 34.45 -2.12
N SER A 34 -31.61 35.08 -2.53
CA SER A 34 -30.28 34.62 -2.17
C SER A 34 -30.09 34.68 -0.65
N ASP A 35 -29.62 33.59 -0.05
CA ASP A 35 -29.25 33.52 1.36
C ASP A 35 -27.92 34.27 1.61
N LEU A 36 -27.99 35.61 1.68
CA LEU A 36 -26.83 36.45 1.96
C LEU A 36 -26.32 36.20 3.38
N GLY A 37 -24.99 36.11 3.53
CA GLY A 37 -24.31 35.90 4.81
C GLY A 37 -24.36 34.47 5.35
N LYS A 38 -25.08 33.54 4.70
CA LYS A 38 -25.04 32.11 5.04
C LYS A 38 -24.10 31.35 4.11
N ARG A 39 -23.53 30.25 4.63
CA ARG A 39 -22.75 29.32 3.80
C ARG A 39 -23.67 28.64 2.79
N ARG A 40 -23.25 28.57 1.52
CA ARG A 40 -23.93 27.78 0.49
C ARG A 40 -24.07 26.31 0.95
N PRO A 41 -25.30 25.77 1.07
CA PRO A 41 -25.47 24.35 1.35
C PRO A 41 -24.91 23.54 0.17
N ARG A 42 -24.08 22.54 0.46
CA ARG A 42 -23.68 21.52 -0.52
C ARG A 42 -24.57 20.29 -0.29
N SER A 43 -24.68 19.42 -1.28
CA SER A 43 -25.50 18.20 -1.26
C SER A 43 -25.11 17.15 -0.20
N TYR A 44 -24.27 17.51 0.77
CA TYR A 44 -23.80 16.64 1.82
C TYR A 44 -24.32 17.13 3.18
N MET A 45 -25.13 16.29 3.83
CA MET A 45 -25.60 16.50 5.19
C MET A 45 -24.57 15.91 6.15
N MET A 46 -24.05 16.73 7.06
CA MET A 46 -23.15 16.28 8.12
C MET A 46 -23.97 15.96 9.38
N PRO A 47 -23.62 14.93 10.17
CA PRO A 47 -24.23 14.70 11.47
C PRO A 47 -24.06 15.90 12.41
N ASP A 48 -25.04 16.08 13.31
CA ASP A 48 -25.13 17.24 14.20
C ASP A 48 -23.91 17.40 15.14
N HIS A 49 -23.34 16.28 15.58
CA HIS A 49 -22.20 16.25 16.52
C HIS A 49 -20.86 15.91 15.83
N TRP A 50 -20.66 16.36 14.60
CA TRP A 50 -19.43 16.08 13.86
C TRP A 50 -18.30 17.06 14.21
N ILE A 51 -17.20 16.54 14.74
CA ILE A 51 -15.96 17.28 14.94
C ILE A 51 -15.13 17.15 13.65
N TYR A 52 -14.89 18.28 12.98
CA TYR A 52 -14.03 18.32 11.81
C TYR A 52 -12.56 18.13 12.19
N GLY A 53 -11.79 17.50 11.30
CA GLY A 53 -10.37 17.22 11.51
C GLY A 53 -10.10 15.78 11.91
N LEU A 54 -8.81 15.43 12.01
CA LEU A 54 -8.39 14.11 12.44
C LEU A 54 -8.21 14.13 13.96
N GLN A 55 -8.93 13.28 14.68
CA GLN A 55 -8.63 13.06 16.10
C GLN A 55 -7.24 12.46 16.20
N ASN A 56 -6.41 12.98 17.10
CA ASN A 56 -5.11 12.37 17.38
C ASN A 56 -5.36 11.07 18.16
N PRO A 57 -5.12 9.89 17.57
CA PRO A 57 -5.40 8.61 18.23
C PRO A 57 -4.37 8.30 19.32
N ARG A 58 -3.31 9.10 19.43
CA ARG A 58 -2.28 8.86 20.43
C ARG A 58 -2.80 9.34 21.78
N SER A 59 -3.13 8.37 22.64
CA SER A 59 -3.01 8.57 24.08
C SER A 59 -1.55 8.95 24.31
N SER A 60 -1.29 10.26 24.31
CA SER A 60 0.03 10.78 24.64
C SER A 60 0.24 10.38 26.09
N GLY A 61 1.05 9.34 26.33
CA GLY A 61 1.39 8.93 27.68
C GLY A 61 1.78 10.16 28.49
N THR A 62 1.29 10.25 29.72
CA THR A 62 1.59 11.40 30.58
C THR A 62 3.08 11.48 30.86
N VAL A 63 3.57 12.67 31.21
CA VAL A 63 5.00 12.89 31.57
C VAL A 63 5.45 11.90 32.66
N CYS A 64 4.56 11.56 33.59
CA CYS A 64 4.80 10.56 34.62
C CYS A 64 5.11 9.17 34.04
N GLN A 65 4.37 8.75 33.01
CA GLN A 65 4.59 7.48 32.32
C GLN A 65 5.92 7.48 31.55
N ALA A 66 6.30 8.61 30.96
CA ALA A 66 7.62 8.75 30.32
C ALA A 66 8.78 8.64 31.33
N LEU A 67 8.62 9.18 32.55
CA LEU A 67 9.64 9.16 33.61
C LEU A 67 9.76 7.80 34.31
N ARG A 68 8.67 7.04 34.43
CA ARG A 68 8.66 5.73 35.12
C ARG A 68 9.30 4.59 34.31
N GLY A 69 9.58 4.81 33.03
CA GLY A 69 10.08 3.81 32.11
C GLY A 69 9.01 3.39 31.11
N TRP A 70 9.43 2.79 30.00
CA TRP A 70 8.50 2.31 28.99
C TRP A 70 7.77 1.09 29.57
N ASP A 71 6.47 1.23 29.84
CA ASP A 71 5.61 0.10 30.16
C ASP A 71 5.59 -0.84 28.94
N LEU A 72 6.48 -1.84 28.95
CA LEU A 72 6.62 -2.87 27.91
C LEU A 72 5.53 -3.94 28.01
N SER A 73 4.69 -3.89 29.03
CA SER A 73 3.52 -4.75 29.20
C SER A 73 2.35 -4.13 28.45
N ASP A 74 1.95 -4.71 27.32
CA ASP A 74 0.74 -4.39 26.52
C ASP A 74 0.99 -3.55 25.26
N ALA A 75 2.17 -2.94 25.09
CA ALA A 75 2.63 -2.52 23.76
C ALA A 75 3.10 -3.70 22.88
N VAL A 76 2.92 -4.93 23.38
CA VAL A 76 2.83 -6.12 22.54
C VAL A 76 1.53 -6.01 21.77
N LEU A 77 1.64 -5.40 20.58
CA LEU A 77 0.85 -5.81 19.44
C LEU A 77 -0.68 -5.68 19.65
N GLU A 78 -1.18 -4.45 19.82
CA GLU A 78 -2.31 -4.07 18.95
C GLU A 78 -1.79 -4.03 17.49
N VAL A 79 -1.35 -5.19 17.00
CA VAL A 79 -1.48 -5.50 15.59
C VAL A 79 -2.98 -5.42 15.40
N LYS A 80 -3.46 -4.24 14.97
CA LYS A 80 -4.76 -4.09 14.33
C LYS A 80 -5.04 -5.42 13.65
N ALA A 81 -6.08 -6.12 14.11
CA ALA A 81 -6.46 -7.43 13.57
C ALA A 81 -6.22 -7.38 12.07
N PRO A 82 -5.35 -8.26 11.51
CA PRO A 82 -4.66 -8.01 10.25
C PRO A 82 -5.70 -7.54 9.26
N GLU A 83 -5.64 -6.24 8.92
CA GLU A 83 -6.56 -5.61 8.01
C GLU A 83 -6.64 -6.55 6.81
N ALA A 84 -7.84 -7.07 6.56
CA ALA A 84 -8.08 -8.24 5.71
C ALA A 84 -7.15 -8.19 4.51
N SER A 85 -6.07 -8.99 4.54
CA SER A 85 -4.97 -8.79 3.61
C SER A 85 -5.50 -8.80 2.18
N GLU A 86 -5.01 -7.86 1.36
CA GLU A 86 -5.47 -7.72 -0.03
C GLU A 86 -5.56 -9.08 -0.73
N ARG A 87 -6.61 -9.27 -1.54
CA ARG A 87 -6.76 -10.48 -2.35
C ARG A 87 -5.57 -10.65 -3.31
N ASN A 88 -5.10 -11.88 -3.44
CA ASN A 88 -4.01 -12.25 -4.32
C ASN A 88 -4.57 -12.67 -5.70
N PHE A 89 -4.79 -11.69 -6.57
CA PHE A 89 -5.34 -11.93 -7.91
C PHE A 89 -4.46 -12.83 -8.79
N MET A 90 -3.14 -12.81 -8.62
CA MET A 90 -2.23 -13.69 -9.38
C MET A 90 -2.44 -15.16 -9.01
N ALA A 91 -2.51 -15.45 -7.70
CA ALA A 91 -2.78 -16.80 -7.22
C ALA A 91 -4.18 -17.28 -7.61
N LEU A 92 -5.19 -16.41 -7.53
CA LEU A 92 -6.55 -16.71 -7.97
C LEU A 92 -6.62 -17.01 -9.47
N ASN A 93 -5.98 -16.19 -10.31
CA ASN A 93 -5.97 -16.41 -11.76
C ASN A 93 -5.24 -17.71 -12.11
N LYS A 94 -4.11 -17.99 -11.46
CA LYS A 94 -3.39 -19.26 -11.63
C LYS A 94 -4.25 -20.46 -11.24
N ALA A 95 -4.97 -20.38 -10.11
CA ALA A 95 -5.86 -21.44 -9.67
C ALA A 95 -7.07 -21.64 -10.61
N ALA A 96 -7.63 -20.56 -11.16
CA ALA A 96 -8.70 -20.62 -12.16
C ALA A 96 -8.23 -21.31 -13.45
N LEU A 97 -7.04 -20.94 -13.95
CA LEU A 97 -6.43 -21.57 -15.13
C LEU A 97 -6.14 -23.06 -14.90
N HIS A 98 -5.68 -23.44 -13.70
CA HIS A 98 -5.49 -24.86 -13.36
C HIS A 98 -6.79 -25.66 -13.35
N ARG A 99 -7.95 -25.01 -13.20
CA ARG A 99 -9.27 -25.64 -13.30
C ARG A 99 -9.88 -25.56 -14.70
N GLY A 100 -9.13 -25.04 -15.68
CA GLY A 100 -9.60 -24.90 -17.07
C GLY A 100 -10.59 -23.75 -17.29
N LEU A 101 -10.72 -22.82 -16.33
CA LEU A 101 -11.53 -21.62 -16.50
C LEU A 101 -10.69 -20.59 -17.26
N VAL A 102 -11.17 -20.19 -18.43
CA VAL A 102 -10.46 -19.27 -19.36
C VAL A 102 -11.30 -18.04 -19.66
N THR A 103 -12.61 -18.09 -19.39
CA THR A 103 -13.55 -17.03 -19.77
C THR A 103 -13.72 -16.00 -18.65
N ALA A 104 -13.84 -14.71 -18.98
CA ALA A 104 -13.99 -13.62 -18.01
C ALA A 104 -15.13 -13.79 -16.97
N PRO A 105 -16.36 -14.21 -17.34
CA PRO A 105 -17.42 -14.44 -16.35
C PRO A 105 -17.08 -15.61 -15.40
N GLU A 106 -16.41 -16.66 -15.89
CA GLU A 106 -15.96 -17.79 -15.06
C GLU A 106 -14.93 -17.34 -14.03
N HIS A 107 -13.96 -16.50 -14.43
CA HIS A 107 -13.00 -15.92 -13.50
C HIS A 107 -13.67 -15.05 -12.43
N THR A 108 -14.74 -14.33 -12.79
CA THR A 108 -15.49 -13.49 -11.85
C THR A 108 -16.24 -14.35 -10.83
N HIS A 109 -16.90 -15.40 -11.29
CA HIS A 109 -17.55 -16.39 -10.42
C HIS A 109 -16.53 -17.16 -9.56
N PHE A 110 -15.37 -17.50 -10.12
CA PHE A 110 -14.32 -18.18 -9.38
C PHE A 110 -13.77 -17.32 -8.24
N ARG A 111 -13.64 -15.99 -8.45
CA ARG A 111 -13.19 -15.03 -7.43
C ARG A 111 -14.24 -14.75 -6.35
N SER A 112 -15.53 -14.93 -6.62
CA SER A 112 -16.56 -14.79 -5.59
C SER A 112 -16.59 -16.00 -4.66
N LEU A 113 -16.31 -17.19 -5.19
CA LEU A 113 -16.31 -18.45 -4.42
C LEU A 113 -14.99 -18.73 -3.69
N ASN A 114 -13.85 -18.28 -4.21
CA ASN A 114 -12.54 -18.58 -3.65
C ASN A 114 -11.87 -17.29 -3.14
N ASP A 115 -11.50 -17.25 -1.86
CA ASP A 115 -10.78 -16.12 -1.24
C ASP A 115 -9.32 -16.51 -0.97
N ILE A 116 -8.40 -16.13 -1.86
CA ILE A 116 -6.95 -16.28 -1.66
C ILE A 116 -6.37 -14.91 -1.35
N ARG A 117 -5.79 -14.74 -0.17
CA ARG A 117 -5.23 -13.45 0.31
C ARG A 117 -3.71 -13.43 0.23
N LYS A 118 -3.13 -12.23 0.14
CA LYS A 118 -1.68 -12.05 0.25
C LYS A 118 -1.24 -12.36 1.69
N SER A 119 -0.03 -12.88 1.85
CA SER A 119 0.55 -13.09 3.16
C SER A 119 1.19 -11.78 3.64
N LEU A 120 0.68 -11.20 4.72
CA LEU A 120 1.20 -9.94 5.29
C LEU A 120 2.69 -10.05 5.69
N THR A 121 3.15 -11.27 5.96
CA THR A 121 4.52 -11.57 6.43
C THR A 121 5.64 -11.32 5.41
N LYS A 122 5.35 -11.23 4.10
CA LYS A 122 6.43 -11.11 3.09
C LYS A 122 6.88 -9.68 2.79
N GLN A 123 6.07 -8.66 3.05
CA GLN A 123 6.47 -7.26 2.76
C GLN A 123 7.06 -6.52 3.96
N VAL A 124 6.77 -6.93 5.20
CA VAL A 124 7.17 -6.16 6.40
C VAL A 124 8.48 -6.67 7.04
N VAL A 125 8.97 -7.87 6.69
CA VAL A 125 10.03 -8.53 7.48
C VAL A 125 11.36 -8.84 6.75
N PRO A 126 11.98 -7.90 6.01
CA PRO A 126 13.42 -8.03 5.73
C PRO A 126 14.30 -7.19 6.68
N ARG A 127 13.78 -6.22 7.44
CA ARG A 127 14.63 -5.28 8.21
C ARG A 127 14.63 -5.45 9.74
N CYS A 128 13.74 -6.27 10.30
CA CYS A 128 13.64 -6.48 11.75
C CYS A 128 13.83 -7.93 12.19
N ARG A 129 14.65 -8.70 11.48
CA ARG A 129 15.28 -9.84 12.16
C ARG A 129 16.27 -9.24 13.14
N LYS A 130 15.93 -9.25 14.44
CA LYS A 130 16.87 -8.92 15.52
C LYS A 130 18.12 -9.75 15.25
N GLN A 131 19.19 -9.11 14.78
CA GLN A 131 20.46 -9.80 14.69
C GLN A 131 20.84 -10.17 16.12
N ASN A 132 20.98 -11.46 16.39
CA ASN A 132 21.50 -11.94 17.68
C ASN A 132 22.96 -11.54 17.75
N ILE A 133 23.19 -10.32 18.22
CA ILE A 133 24.52 -9.78 18.41
C ILE A 133 25.02 -10.34 19.76
N PRO A 134 26.10 -11.13 19.78
CA PRO A 134 26.63 -11.68 21.03
C PRO A 134 27.09 -10.55 21.95
N ALA A 135 27.06 -10.76 23.27
CA ALA A 135 27.40 -9.74 24.27
C ALA A 135 28.84 -9.18 24.11
N ASN A 136 29.74 -9.94 23.48
CA ASN A 136 31.12 -9.55 23.21
C ASN A 136 31.32 -8.89 21.83
N ALA A 137 30.24 -8.55 21.12
CA ALA A 137 30.36 -7.90 19.83
C ALA A 137 30.76 -6.42 20.00
N THR A 138 31.94 -6.08 19.49
CA THR A 138 32.37 -4.68 19.39
C THR A 138 31.79 -4.07 18.12
N PHE A 139 31.04 -2.97 18.26
CA PHE A 139 30.55 -2.19 17.13
C PHE A 139 31.66 -1.24 16.64
N GLY A 140 31.95 -1.26 15.34
CA GLY A 140 32.97 -0.41 14.74
C GLY A 140 33.65 -1.05 13.52
N VAL A 141 34.56 -0.31 12.90
CA VAL A 141 35.40 -0.84 11.80
C VAL A 141 36.54 -1.65 12.43
N PHE A 142 36.59 -2.95 12.12
CA PHE A 142 37.73 -3.78 12.51
C PHE A 142 39.04 -3.14 12.02
N PRO A 143 40.14 -3.21 12.79
CA PRO A 143 41.43 -2.73 12.31
C PRO A 143 41.73 -3.41 10.97
N ARG A 144 42.11 -2.62 9.95
CA ARG A 144 42.52 -3.22 8.67
C ARG A 144 43.65 -4.19 8.97
N PRO A 145 43.54 -5.48 8.57
CA PRO A 145 44.65 -6.41 8.76
C PRO A 145 45.88 -5.82 8.08
N SER A 146 47.05 -6.02 8.68
CA SER A 146 48.31 -5.61 8.06
C SER A 146 48.41 -6.26 6.69
N THR A 147 48.99 -5.54 5.73
CA THR A 147 49.29 -6.09 4.41
C THR A 147 50.15 -7.34 4.58
N PRO A 148 49.72 -8.52 4.10
CA PRO A 148 50.47 -9.76 4.28
C PRO A 148 51.70 -9.73 3.38
N ILE A 149 52.79 -9.16 3.90
CA ILE A 149 54.00 -8.86 3.13
C ILE A 149 54.62 -10.11 2.49
N SER A 150 54.49 -11.26 3.14
CA SER A 150 54.96 -12.55 2.61
C SER A 150 54.24 -12.94 1.31
N GLU A 151 52.94 -12.66 1.18
CA GLU A 151 52.19 -12.93 -0.05
C GLU A 151 52.57 -11.99 -1.18
N VAL A 152 52.89 -10.73 -0.84
CA VAL A 152 53.35 -9.72 -1.80
C VAL A 152 54.74 -10.09 -2.33
N LEU A 153 55.67 -10.43 -1.44
CA LEU A 153 57.03 -10.85 -1.81
C LEU A 153 57.03 -12.14 -2.63
N ALA A 154 56.14 -13.08 -2.31
CA ALA A 154 55.98 -14.32 -3.06
C ALA A 154 55.14 -14.19 -4.34
N ASN A 155 54.74 -12.96 -4.74
CA ASN A 155 53.90 -12.68 -5.92
C ASN A 155 52.59 -13.51 -5.99
N ARG A 156 52.03 -13.90 -4.84
CA ARG A 156 50.83 -14.77 -4.79
C ARG A 156 49.61 -14.14 -5.42
N TYR A 157 49.54 -12.80 -5.45
CA TYR A 157 48.44 -12.08 -6.09
C TYR A 157 48.50 -12.19 -7.63
N GLY A 158 49.70 -12.28 -8.21
CA GLY A 158 49.87 -12.58 -9.63
C GLY A 158 49.35 -13.98 -9.97
N ASP A 159 49.69 -14.98 -9.16
CA ASP A 159 49.21 -16.36 -9.34
C ASP A 159 47.69 -16.45 -9.19
N LYS A 160 47.12 -15.80 -8.17
CA LYS A 160 45.66 -15.71 -7.96
C LYS A 160 44.97 -15.07 -9.17
N TRP A 161 45.57 -14.04 -9.76
CA TRP A 161 45.02 -13.38 -10.94
C TRP A 161 45.03 -14.32 -12.15
N LEU A 162 46.14 -14.99 -12.42
CA LEU A 162 46.25 -15.98 -13.50
C LEU A 162 45.22 -17.11 -13.33
N GLN A 163 45.01 -17.58 -12.10
CA GLN A 163 44.00 -18.59 -11.83
C GLN A 163 42.58 -18.08 -12.09
N THR A 164 42.29 -16.84 -11.69
CA THR A 164 40.99 -16.21 -11.95
C THR A 164 40.71 -16.09 -13.45
N GLN A 165 41.71 -15.70 -14.24
CA GLN A 165 41.58 -15.64 -15.71
C GLN A 165 41.27 -17.01 -16.32
N LYS A 166 41.96 -18.07 -15.86
CA LYS A 166 41.68 -19.45 -16.31
C LYS A 166 40.25 -19.87 -15.97
N ASP A 167 39.80 -19.59 -14.75
CA ASP A 167 38.46 -19.95 -14.29
C ASP A 167 37.36 -19.20 -15.07
N ASP A 168 37.59 -17.93 -15.41
CA ASP A 168 36.65 -17.13 -16.19
C ASP A 168 36.53 -17.62 -17.64
N LEU A 169 37.64 -17.99 -18.27
CA LEU A 169 37.61 -18.64 -19.60
C LEU A 169 36.83 -19.96 -19.57
N VAL A 170 37.01 -20.78 -18.54
CA VAL A 170 36.24 -22.04 -18.38
C VAL A 170 34.75 -21.75 -18.21
N LYS A 171 34.36 -20.70 -17.48
CA LYS A 171 32.95 -20.28 -17.35
C LYS A 171 32.36 -19.84 -18.68
N GLU A 172 33.11 -19.09 -19.49
CA GLU A 172 32.65 -18.66 -20.83
C GLU A 172 32.47 -19.85 -21.78
N LEU A 173 33.39 -20.82 -21.78
CA LEU A 173 33.25 -22.05 -22.55
C LEU A 173 32.00 -22.85 -22.13
N LYS A 174 31.73 -22.96 -20.82
CA LYS A 174 30.51 -23.61 -20.33
C LYS A 174 29.23 -22.84 -20.70
N LYS A 175 29.26 -21.51 -20.67
CA LYS A 175 28.13 -20.68 -21.10
C LYS A 175 27.84 -20.86 -22.60
N SER A 176 28.89 -20.83 -23.43
CA SER A 176 28.74 -21.01 -24.88
C SER A 176 28.29 -22.42 -25.26
N SER A 177 28.75 -23.47 -24.59
CA SER A 177 28.23 -24.83 -24.82
C SER A 177 26.76 -24.94 -24.44
N LYS A 178 26.35 -24.33 -23.32
CA LYS A 178 24.95 -24.30 -22.88
C LYS A 178 24.04 -23.54 -23.86
N MET A 179 24.50 -22.43 -24.44
CA MET A 179 23.73 -21.70 -25.46
C MET A 179 23.60 -22.49 -26.78
N LYS A 180 24.61 -23.26 -27.17
CA LYS A 180 24.52 -24.14 -28.36
C LYS A 180 23.47 -25.23 -28.18
N VAL A 181 23.39 -25.83 -26.99
CA VAL A 181 22.37 -26.85 -26.68
C VAL A 181 20.96 -26.26 -26.65
N SER A 182 20.78 -25.04 -26.12
CA SER A 182 19.46 -24.40 -26.13
C SER A 182 18.99 -24.03 -27.54
N ASN A 183 19.89 -23.59 -28.42
CA ASN A 183 19.52 -23.25 -29.80
C ASN A 183 19.20 -24.49 -30.64
N PHE A 184 19.86 -25.63 -30.37
CA PHE A 184 19.52 -26.91 -31.01
C PHE A 184 18.11 -27.40 -30.66
N PHE A 185 17.59 -27.03 -29.49
CA PHE A 185 16.27 -27.50 -29.03
C PHE A 185 15.08 -26.68 -29.58
N PHE A 186 15.34 -25.52 -30.20
CA PHE A 186 14.29 -24.64 -30.72
C PHE A 186 14.05 -24.75 -32.23
N ASP A 187 14.91 -25.46 -32.98
CA ASP A 187 14.84 -25.53 -34.46
C ASP A 187 13.88 -26.63 -34.99
N GLU A 188 13.37 -27.54 -34.15
CA GLU A 188 12.52 -28.65 -34.61
C GLU A 188 11.00 -28.35 -34.68
N HIS A 189 10.57 -27.11 -34.45
CA HIS A 189 9.14 -26.75 -34.41
C HIS A 189 8.66 -25.75 -35.47
N THR A 190 9.47 -25.41 -36.46
CA THR A 190 9.03 -24.62 -37.62
C THR A 190 9.03 -25.47 -38.89
N TYR A 191 8.01 -26.31 -39.06
CA TYR A 191 7.39 -26.69 -40.35
C TYR A 191 6.29 -27.73 -40.08
N ARG A 192 5.05 -27.26 -39.89
CA ARG A 192 3.81 -27.94 -40.31
C ARG A 192 2.61 -27.02 -40.17
#